data_AF-A0AA51L4C0-F1
#
_entry.id   AF-A0AA51L4C0-F1
#
_cell.length_a   1.000
_cell.length_b   1.000
_cell.length_c   1.000
_cell.angle_alpha   90.00
_cell.angle_beta   90.00
_cell.angle_gamma   90.00
#
_symmetry.space_group_name_H-M   'P 1'
#
loop_
_entity.id
_entity.type
_entity.pdbx_description
1 polymer ?
#
loop_
_entity_poly.entity_id
_entity_poly.type
_entity_poly.pdbx_seq_one_letter_code
_entity_poly.pdbx_strand_id
1 'polypeptide(L)' 'MENRILFRKNDKSLFAKPDISIKKYKGVIFIDSCFWHLCPIHGHRPKSNQVYRDKKLNRNILREAKVKECYNQMD' A
#
# COMPACT_ATOMS: atom_id res chain seq x y z
N MET A 1 25.62 -11.22 16.68
CA MET A 1 24.97 -9.92 16.88
C MET A 1 23.60 -9.99 16.25
N GLU A 2 22.54 -9.76 17.02
CA GLU A 2 21.16 -9.87 16.54
C GLU A 2 20.73 -8.55 15.87
N ASN A 3 20.41 -8.59 14.57
CA ASN A 3 20.00 -7.40 13.82
C ASN A 3 18.54 -7.05 14.15
N ARG A 4 18.34 -6.16 15.14
CA ARG A 4 17.01 -5.62 15.46
C ARG A 4 16.70 -4.38 14.62
N ILE A 5 15.57 -4.42 13.90
CA ILE A 5 15.04 -3.28 13.14
C ILE A 5 13.93 -2.62 13.96
N LEU A 6 14.10 -1.34 14.29
CA LEU A 6 13.05 -0.53 14.92
C LEU A 6 12.14 0.05 13.83
N PHE A 7 10.84 -0.21 13.95
CA PHE A 7 9.83 0.29 13.02
C PHE A 7 8.58 0.74 13.75
N ARG A 8 7.77 1.57 13.10
CA ARG A 8 6.42 1.91 13.56
C ARG A 8 5.40 1.20 12.70
N LYS A 9 4.39 0.61 13.33
CA LYS A 9 3.25 0.00 12.64
C LYS A 9 2.17 1.05 12.38
N ASN A 10 1.58 1.05 11.19
CA ASN A 10 0.37 1.81 10.86
C ASN A 10 0.52 3.32 11.16
N ASP A 11 1.62 3.92 10.71
CA ASP A 11 2.04 5.26 11.10
C ASP A 11 1.09 6.34 10.56
N LYS A 12 0.19 6.83 11.42
CA LYS A 12 -0.83 7.83 11.06
C LYS A 12 -0.26 9.22 10.79
N SER A 13 1.00 9.48 11.15
CA SER A 13 1.64 10.77 10.91
C SER A 13 2.13 10.93 9.46
N LEU A 14 2.20 9.82 8.72
CA LEU A 14 2.66 9.78 7.34
C LEU A 14 1.47 9.69 6.37
N PHE A 15 1.62 10.31 5.20
CA PHE A 15 0.63 10.24 4.13
C PHE A 15 0.29 8.79 3.78
N ALA A 16 -0.99 8.52 3.53
CA ALA A 16 -1.53 7.20 3.25
C ALA A 16 -1.31 6.12 4.34
N LYS A 17 -0.76 6.46 5.51
CA LYS A 17 -0.64 5.60 6.68
C LYS A 17 0.01 4.25 6.33
N PRO A 18 1.34 4.22 6.06
CA PRO A 18 2.04 2.99 5.73
C PRO A 18 1.91 1.95 6.85
N ASP A 19 1.87 0.68 6.46
CA ASP A 19 1.79 -0.43 7.42
C ASP A 19 3.03 -0.49 8.30
N ILE A 20 4.19 -0.16 7.72
CA ILE A 20 5.48 -0.12 8.40
C ILE A 20 6.23 1.15 7.97
N SER A 21 6.74 1.92 8.93
CA SER A 21 7.71 2.99 8.68
C SER A 21 9.01 2.74 9.44
N ILE A 22 10.15 2.93 8.78
CA ILE A 22 11.48 2.72 9.36
C ILE A 22 12.27 4.02 9.26
N LYS A 23 12.25 4.80 10.34
CA LYS A 23 12.88 6.13 10.39
C LYS A 23 14.38 6.10 10.06
N LYS A 24 15.09 5.06 10.51
CA LYS A 24 16.54 4.89 10.26
C LYS A 24 16.87 4.89 8.77
N TYR A 25 16.04 4.26 7.95
CA TYR A 25 16.25 4.13 6.50
C TYR A 25 15.43 5.12 5.69
N LYS A 26 14.69 6.02 6.36
CA LYS A 26 13.70 6.91 5.71
C LYS A 26 12.74 6.15 4.79
N GLY A 27 12.47 4.89 5.09
CA GLY A 27 11.69 3.98 4.26
C GLY A 27 10.30 3.73 4.81
N VAL A 28 9.34 3.54 3.91
CA VAL A 28 7.97 3.10 4.22
C VAL A 28 7.66 1.83 3.43
N ILE A 29 6.86 0.94 4.02
CA ILE A 29 6.42 -0.30 3.40
C ILE A 29 4.89 -0.36 3.50
N PHE A 30 4.26 -0.64 2.35
CA PHE A 30 2.83 -0.91 2.22
C PHE A 30 2.65 -2.41 1.91
N ILE A 31 1.70 -3.05 2.60
CA ILE A 31 1.38 -4.48 2.45
C ILE A 31 0.08 -4.58 1.67
N ASP A 32 0.20 -4.51 0.35
CA ASP A 32 -0.95 -4.47 -0.55
C ASP A 32 -1.43 -5.88 -0.90
N SER A 33 -2.66 -6.21 -0.48
CA SER A 33 -3.26 -7.50 -0.80
C SER A 33 -3.62 -7.60 -2.29
N CYS A 34 -3.39 -8.76 -2.89
CA CYS A 34 -3.67 -9.03 -4.30
C CYS A 34 -5.11 -8.72 -4.72
N PHE A 35 -6.08 -8.99 -3.83
CA PHE A 35 -7.50 -8.75 -4.10
C PHE A 35 -7.84 -7.25 -4.18
N TRP A 36 -7.45 -6.46 -3.16
CA TRP A 36 -7.83 -5.05 -3.08
C TRP A 36 -7.08 -4.14 -4.06
N HIS A 37 -5.93 -4.59 -4.55
CA HIS A 37 -5.09 -3.86 -5.50
C HIS A 37 -5.11 -4.46 -6.91
N LEU A 38 -5.93 -5.50 -7.12
CA LEU A 38 -6.08 -6.18 -8.41
C LEU A 38 -4.72 -6.54 -9.03
N CYS A 39 -3.90 -7.29 -8.27
CA CYS A 39 -2.54 -7.55 -8.74
C CYS A 39 -2.56 -8.33 -10.07
N PRO A 40 -1.55 -8.14 -10.94
CA PRO A 40 -1.57 -8.73 -12.28
C PRO A 40 -1.60 -10.26 -12.32
N ILE A 41 -1.13 -10.93 -11.25
CA ILE A 41 -0.94 -12.39 -11.21
C ILE A 41 -2.12 -13.09 -10.54
N HIS A 42 -2.62 -12.55 -9.42
CA HIS A 42 -3.62 -13.20 -8.56
C HIS A 42 -4.90 -12.36 -8.38
N GLY A 43 -4.96 -11.16 -8.96
CA GLY A 43 -6.12 -10.28 -8.88
C GLY A 43 -7.34 -10.94 -9.51
N HIS A 44 -8.44 -11.00 -8.77
CA HIS A 44 -9.69 -11.58 -9.26
C HIS A 44 -10.83 -10.58 -9.09
N ARG A 45 -11.59 -10.36 -10.17
CA ARG A 45 -12.77 -9.51 -10.15
C ARG A 45 -13.99 -10.32 -9.68
N PRO A 46 -14.55 -10.00 -8.52
CA PRO A 46 -15.72 -10.70 -7.99
C PRO A 46 -16.98 -10.48 -8.84
N LYS A 47 -17.77 -11.53 -9.03
CA LYS A 47 -18.97 -11.52 -9.89
C LYS A 47 -20.18 -10.80 -9.29
N SER A 48 -20.23 -10.63 -7.96
CA SER A 48 -21.35 -9.98 -7.26
C SER A 48 -21.05 -8.51 -6.94
N ASN A 49 -22.09 -7.65 -6.99
CA ASN A 49 -21.99 -6.22 -6.71
C ASN A 49 -20.89 -5.50 -7.53
N GLN A 50 -20.75 -5.88 -8.82
CA GLN A 50 -19.65 -5.43 -9.68
C GLN A 50 -19.50 -3.91 -9.66
N VAL A 51 -20.57 -3.16 -9.90
CA VAL A 51 -20.54 -1.67 -9.89
C VAL A 51 -19.87 -1.10 -8.64
N TYR A 52 -20.26 -1.58 -7.44
CA TYR A 52 -19.66 -1.12 -6.19
C TYR A 52 -18.19 -1.53 -6.08
N ARG A 53 -17.90 -2.80 -6.38
CA ARG A 53 -16.57 -3.38 -6.21
C ARG A 53 -15.57 -2.78 -7.19
N ASP A 54 -15.97 -2.55 -8.43
CA ASP A 54 -15.16 -1.93 -9.48
C ASP A 54 -14.80 -0.50 -9.12
N LYS A 55 -15.78 0.27 -8.63
CA LYS A 55 -15.55 1.62 -8.11
C LYS A 55 -14.57 1.62 -6.94
N LYS A 56 -14.64 0.62 -6.06
CA LYS A 56 -13.73 0.47 -4.91
C LYS A 56 -12.31 0.08 -5.34
N LEU A 57 -12.18 -0.92 -6.20
CA LEU A 57 -10.89 -1.39 -6.71
C LEU A 57 -10.19 -0.28 -7.50
N ASN A 58 -10.91 0.43 -8.38
CA ASN A 58 -10.35 1.56 -9.11
C ASN A 58 -9.86 2.68 -8.17
N ARG A 59 -10.61 2.97 -7.10
CA ARG A 59 -10.17 3.94 -6.08
C ARG A 59 -8.89 3.50 -5.38
N ASN A 60 -8.75 2.20 -5.09
CA ASN A 60 -7.54 1.66 -4.46
C ASN A 60 -6.33 1.78 -5.39
N ILE A 61 -6.49 1.46 -6.68
CA ILE A 61 -5.44 1.61 -7.71
C ILE A 61 -5.01 3.08 -7.84
N LEU A 62 -5.97 4.01 -7.91
CA LEU A 62 -5.67 5.45 -7.98
C LEU A 62 -4.97 5.95 -6.71
N ARG A 63 -5.39 5.46 -5.54
CA ARG A 63 -4.71 5.75 -4.27
C ARG A 63 -3.27 5.24 -4.29
N GLU A 64 -3.04 4.01 -4.75
CA GLU A 64 -1.70 3.43 -4.86
C GLU A 64 -0.78 4.25 -5.76
N ALA A 65 -1.27 4.73 -6.92
CA ALA A 65 -0.52 5.62 -7.79
C ALA A 65 -0.10 6.92 -7.07
N LYS A 66 -1.01 7.54 -6.32
CA LYS A 66 -0.72 8.74 -5.51
C LYS A 66 0.27 8.45 -4.38
N VAL A 67 0.20 7.28 -3.75
CA VAL A 67 1.17 6.85 -2.74
C VAL A 67 2.55 6.70 -3.36
N LYS A 68 2.65 6.02 -4.50
CA LYS A 68 3.90 5.87 -5.25
C LYS A 68 4.48 7.23 -5.61
N GLU A 69 3.69 8.17 -6.11
CA GLU A 69 4.15 9.52 -6.41
C GLU A 69 4.73 10.25 -5.18
N CYS A 70 4.07 10.16 -4.01
CA CYS A 70 4.54 10.83 -2.79
C CYS A 70 5.82 10.23 -2.19
N TYR A 71 6.04 8.93 -2.37
CA TYR A 71 7.16 8.20 -1.76
C TYR A 71 8.23 7.76 -2.75
N ASN A 72 8.00 7.92 -4.06
CA ASN A 72 9.03 7.84 -5.09
C ASN A 72 9.87 9.11 -5.05
N GLN A 73 10.63 9.24 -3.98
CA GLN A 73 11.91 9.91 -4.01
C GLN A 73 12.94 8.87 -3.60
N MET A 74 13.64 8.36 -4.60
CA MET A 74 14.92 7.70 -4.41
C MET A 74 15.90 8.39 -5.36
N ASP A 75 16.82 9.16 -4.77
CA ASP A 75 18.21 9.14 -5.20
C ASP A 75 18.75 7.70 -5.18
#